data_AF-A0A4U1IP29-F1
#
_entry.id   AF-A0A4U1IP29-F1
#
_cell.length_a   1.000
_cell.length_b   1.000
_cell.length_c   1.000
_cell.angle_alpha   90.00
_cell.angle_beta   90.00
_cell.angle_gamma   90.00
#
_symmetry.space_group_name_H-M   'P 1'
#
loop_
_entity.id
_entity.type
_entity.pdbx_description
1 polymer ?
#
loop_
_entity_poly.entity_id
_entity_poly.type
_entity_poly.pdbx_seq_one_letter_code
_entity_poly.pdbx_strand_id
1 'polypeptide(L)'
;MHRRLLVKPLLLLSLVGASADCSRAQVICELVCDCMHCNDQDEILVCAQYSHQEDLADAYGCGEAWSALSICIEEKGTCDEIEFTTIENGIGNRCGAELRGLDDCIKAASAHGGFRIE
;
A
#
# COMPACT_ATOMS: atom_id res chain seq x y z
N MET A 1 11.16 32.43 -54.03
CA MET A 1 11.75 33.02 -52.80
C MET A 1 11.21 32.28 -51.59
N HIS A 2 12.11 31.77 -50.74
CA HIS A 2 11.81 30.95 -49.58
C HIS A 2 11.11 31.75 -48.46
N ARG A 3 10.07 31.18 -47.85
CA ARG A 3 9.70 31.50 -46.46
C ARG A 3 9.42 30.22 -45.69
N ARG A 4 10.43 29.82 -44.91
CA ARG A 4 10.36 28.86 -43.82
C ARG A 4 9.61 29.50 -42.65
N LEU A 5 8.58 28.87 -42.10
CA LEU A 5 8.03 29.22 -40.80
C LEU A 5 7.66 27.94 -40.02
N LEU A 6 8.68 27.45 -39.31
CA LEU A 6 8.63 26.91 -37.94
C LEU A 6 7.45 26.02 -37.56
N VAL A 7 7.70 24.71 -37.68
CA VAL A 7 7.13 23.64 -36.85
C VAL A 7 7.23 24.07 -35.38
N LYS A 8 6.11 24.34 -34.72
CA LYS A 8 6.04 24.43 -33.25
C LYS A 8 6.01 23.00 -32.71
N PRO A 9 7.07 22.51 -32.04
CA PRO A 9 6.92 21.31 -31.24
C PRO A 9 6.03 21.70 -30.05
N LEU A 10 4.80 21.20 -30.02
CA LEU A 10 4.06 21.13 -28.76
C LEU A 10 4.86 20.16 -27.88
N LEU A 11 5.70 20.73 -27.01
CA LEU A 11 6.23 20.06 -25.84
C LEU A 11 5.04 19.70 -24.96
N LEU A 12 4.50 18.50 -25.17
CA LEU A 12 3.71 17.79 -24.17
C LEU A 12 4.67 17.49 -23.01
N LEU A 13 4.80 18.45 -22.09
CA LEU A 13 5.25 18.15 -20.74
C LEU A 13 4.21 17.22 -20.13
N SER A 14 4.48 15.93 -20.21
CA SER A 14 3.95 14.97 -19.25
C SER A 14 4.44 15.44 -17.87
N LEU A 15 3.56 16.15 -17.16
CA LEU A 15 3.62 16.21 -15.70
C LEU A 15 3.44 14.77 -15.22
N VAL A 16 4.53 14.01 -15.15
CA VAL A 16 4.64 12.92 -14.19
C VAL A 16 4.72 13.64 -12.86
N GLY A 17 3.55 13.96 -12.31
CA GLY A 17 3.44 14.27 -10.91
C GLY A 17 3.88 13.01 -10.18
N ALA A 18 5.13 12.99 -9.72
CA ALA A 18 5.43 12.24 -8.52
C ALA A 18 4.59 12.93 -7.43
N SER A 19 3.36 12.44 -7.21
CA SER A 19 2.78 12.63 -5.90
C SER A 19 3.83 12.09 -4.94
N ALA A 20 4.25 12.90 -3.99
CA ALA A 20 4.72 12.36 -2.73
C ALA A 20 3.49 11.71 -2.09
N ASP A 21 3.03 10.60 -2.69
CA ASP A 21 2.04 9.74 -2.07
C ASP A 21 2.77 9.14 -0.88
N CYS A 22 2.29 9.46 0.32
CA CYS A 22 2.69 8.70 1.50
C CYS A 22 2.49 7.21 1.15
N SER A 23 3.46 6.39 1.52
CA SER A 23 3.35 4.95 1.29
C SER A 23 2.09 4.44 1.98
N ARG A 24 1.45 3.39 1.44
CA ARG A 24 0.20 2.91 2.04
C ARG A 24 0.45 2.28 3.40
N ALA A 25 1.65 1.76 3.64
CA ALA A 25 2.08 1.36 4.97
C ALA A 25 2.04 2.50 5.98
N GLN A 26 2.51 3.70 5.60
CA GLN A 26 2.48 4.86 6.48
C GLN A 26 1.05 5.26 6.83
N VAL A 27 0.16 5.30 5.83
CA VAL A 27 -1.26 5.65 6.05
C VAL A 27 -1.93 4.68 7.03
N ILE A 28 -1.73 3.37 6.88
CA ILE A 28 -2.31 2.39 7.82
C ILE A 28 -1.67 2.54 9.21
N CYS A 29 -0.36 2.74 9.30
CA CYS A 29 0.30 2.89 10.60
C CYS A 29 -0.28 4.08 11.37
N GLU A 30 -0.39 5.25 10.72
CA GLU A 30 -0.97 6.45 11.32
C GLU A 30 -2.41 6.18 11.78
N LEU A 31 -3.23 5.54 10.95
CA LEU A 31 -4.60 5.15 11.31
C LEU A 31 -4.65 4.24 12.56
N VAL A 32 -3.78 3.24 12.64
CA VAL A 32 -3.73 2.30 13.78
C VAL A 32 -3.24 3.02 15.04
N CYS A 33 -2.23 3.86 14.93
CA CYS A 33 -1.65 4.55 16.07
C CYS A 33 -2.48 5.70 16.60
N ASP A 34 -3.22 6.39 15.72
CA ASP A 34 -4.25 7.35 16.12
C ASP A 34 -5.34 6.68 16.96
N CYS A 35 -5.72 5.46 16.60
CA CYS A 35 -6.67 4.66 17.37
C CYS A 35 -6.11 4.20 18.72
N MET A 36 -4.94 3.54 18.70
CA MET A 36 -4.38 2.86 19.87
C MET A 36 -3.60 3.80 20.80
N HIS A 37 -3.48 5.08 20.44
CA HIS A 37 -2.65 6.06 21.14
C HIS A 37 -1.23 5.55 21.35
N CYS A 38 -0.59 5.07 20.26
CA CYS A 38 0.77 4.55 20.30
C CYS A 38 1.72 5.52 21.02
N ASN A 39 2.58 4.99 21.87
CA ASN A 39 3.81 5.71 22.22
C ASN A 39 4.84 5.53 21.09
N ASP A 40 5.94 6.28 21.15
CA ASP A 40 7.00 6.27 20.13
C ASP A 40 7.51 4.86 19.81
N GLN A 41 7.63 4.00 20.83
CA GLN A 41 8.14 2.64 20.63
C GLN A 41 7.12 1.73 19.92
N ASP A 42 5.84 1.89 20.24
CA ASP A 42 4.75 1.15 19.59
C ASP A 42 4.56 1.62 18.14
N GLU A 43 4.62 2.92 17.89
CA GLU A 43 4.55 3.50 16.55
C GLU A 43 5.66 2.95 15.65
N ILE A 44 6.90 2.90 16.14
CA ILE A 44 8.02 2.32 15.39
C ILE A 44 7.74 0.86 15.00
N LEU A 45 7.21 0.05 15.91
CA LEU A 45 6.97 -1.37 15.66
C LEU A 45 5.80 -1.58 14.69
N VAL A 46 4.70 -0.86 14.88
CA VAL A 46 3.52 -0.93 14.02
C VAL A 46 3.85 -0.45 12.62
N CYS A 47 4.52 0.70 12.48
CA CYS A 47 4.92 1.23 11.19
C CYS A 47 5.91 0.31 10.47
N ALA A 48 6.88 -0.25 11.20
CA ALA A 48 7.83 -1.21 10.61
C ALA A 48 7.12 -2.48 10.11
N GLN A 49 6.09 -2.95 10.80
CA GLN A 49 5.31 -4.11 10.37
C GLN A 49 4.60 -3.85 9.04
N TYR A 50 3.94 -2.70 8.89
CA TYR A 50 3.25 -2.38 7.64
C TYR A 50 4.23 -2.06 6.51
N SER A 51 5.33 -1.34 6.81
CA SER A 51 6.40 -1.09 5.84
C SER A 51 6.98 -2.40 5.31
N HIS A 52 7.19 -3.38 6.19
CA HIS A 52 7.68 -4.68 5.78
C HIS A 52 6.72 -5.43 4.86
N GLN A 53 5.40 -5.31 5.07
CA GLN A 53 4.41 -5.92 4.19
C GLN A 53 4.38 -5.26 2.81
N GLU A 54 4.51 -3.93 2.77
CA GLU A 54 4.63 -3.17 1.52
C GLU A 54 5.90 -3.55 0.77
N ASP A 55 7.06 -3.59 1.45
CA ASP A 55 8.34 -4.01 0.86
C ASP A 55 8.28 -5.44 0.31
N LEU A 56 7.63 -6.37 1.03
CA LEU A 56 7.42 -7.73 0.55
C LEU A 56 6.51 -7.75 -0.68
N ALA A 57 5.41 -7.01 -0.65
CA ALA A 57 4.52 -6.92 -1.79
C ALA A 57 5.26 -6.37 -3.02
N ASP A 58 6.04 -5.31 -2.87
CA ASP A 58 6.83 -4.71 -3.94
C ASP A 58 7.89 -5.66 -4.48
N ALA A 59 8.63 -6.34 -3.59
CA ALA A 59 9.66 -7.31 -3.98
C ALA A 59 9.10 -8.48 -4.81
N TYR A 60 7.84 -8.84 -4.60
CA TYR A 60 7.14 -9.91 -5.33
C TYR A 60 6.20 -9.41 -6.44
N GLY A 61 6.14 -8.10 -6.71
CA GLY A 61 5.24 -7.53 -7.72
C GLY A 61 3.76 -7.60 -7.35
N CYS A 62 3.45 -7.69 -6.05
CA CYS A 62 2.12 -7.82 -5.46
C CYS A 62 1.54 -6.49 -4.95
N GLY A 63 2.06 -5.35 -5.42
CA GLY A 63 1.63 -4.01 -4.97
C GLY A 63 0.12 -3.74 -5.11
N GLU A 64 -0.54 -4.26 -6.16
CA GLU A 64 -2.00 -4.15 -6.30
C GLU A 64 -2.75 -4.92 -5.19
N ALA A 65 -2.29 -6.12 -4.84
CA ALA A 65 -2.90 -6.92 -3.77
C ALA A 65 -2.68 -6.28 -2.39
N TRP A 66 -1.49 -5.68 -2.18
CA TRP A 66 -1.21 -4.87 -1.00
C TRP A 66 -2.11 -3.63 -0.94
N SER A 67 -2.28 -2.93 -2.05
CA SER A 67 -3.19 -1.78 -2.14
C SER A 67 -4.63 -2.18 -1.80
N ALA A 68 -5.11 -3.32 -2.29
CA ALA A 68 -6.46 -3.81 -1.97
C ALA A 68 -6.63 -4.12 -0.48
N LEU A 69 -5.66 -4.82 0.13
CA LEU A 69 -5.69 -5.11 1.57
C LEU A 69 -5.68 -3.82 2.40
N SER A 70 -4.75 -2.93 2.11
CA SER A 70 -4.60 -1.69 2.85
C SER A 70 -5.84 -0.79 2.72
N ILE A 71 -6.46 -0.70 1.55
CA ILE A 71 -7.73 0.04 1.37
C ILE A 71 -8.82 -0.61 2.23
N CYS A 72 -8.90 -1.94 2.26
CA CYS A 72 -9.86 -2.60 3.13
C CYS A 72 -9.62 -2.27 4.60
N ILE A 73 -8.36 -2.24 5.05
CA ILE A 73 -8.03 -1.88 6.44
C ILE A 73 -8.49 -0.45 6.75
N GLU A 74 -8.29 0.50 5.85
CA GLU A 74 -8.79 1.87 6.02
C GLU A 74 -10.32 1.94 6.08
N GLU A 75 -11.01 1.24 5.18
CA GLU A 75 -12.48 1.32 5.07
C GLU A 75 -13.22 0.50 6.12
N LYS A 76 -12.63 -0.61 6.56
CA LYS A 76 -13.27 -1.61 7.44
C LYS A 76 -12.62 -1.67 8.81
N GLY A 77 -11.47 -1.04 9.02
CA GLY A 77 -10.86 -0.94 10.34
C GLY A 77 -11.81 -0.26 11.31
N THR A 78 -11.94 -0.82 12.51
CA THR A 78 -12.66 -0.18 13.60
C THR A 78 -11.75 -0.06 14.79
N CYS A 79 -11.85 1.09 15.44
CA CYS A 79 -11.19 1.37 16.70
C CYS A 79 -12.19 1.13 17.84
N ASP A 80 -11.84 0.25 18.77
CA ASP A 80 -12.32 0.37 20.14
C ASP A 80 -11.23 1.03 21.01
N GLU A 81 -11.57 1.50 22.21
CA GLU A 81 -10.67 2.31 23.05
C GLU A 81 -9.30 1.66 23.35
N ILE A 82 -9.12 0.36 23.07
CA ILE A 82 -7.89 -0.39 23.35
C ILE A 82 -7.36 -1.19 22.15
N GLU A 83 -8.13 -1.35 21.07
CA GLU A 83 -7.81 -2.22 19.96
C GLU A 83 -8.28 -1.63 18.62
N PHE A 84 -7.37 -1.59 17.65
CA PHE A 84 -7.72 -1.45 16.25
C PHE A 84 -7.89 -2.84 15.62
N THR A 85 -9.04 -3.10 14.99
CA THR A 85 -9.32 -4.42 14.40
C THR A 85 -10.18 -4.35 13.14
N THR A 86 -9.93 -5.26 12.21
CA THR A 86 -10.83 -5.55 11.08
C THR A 86 -11.77 -6.72 11.37
N ILE A 87 -11.65 -7.34 12.54
CA ILE A 87 -12.50 -8.46 12.96
C ILE A 87 -13.86 -7.93 13.39
N GLU A 88 -14.91 -8.54 12.87
CA GLU A 88 -16.29 -8.31 13.29
C GLU A 88 -16.83 -9.56 14.00
N ASN A 89 -17.32 -9.38 15.23
CA ASN A 89 -17.81 -10.47 16.06
C ASN A 89 -18.97 -11.21 15.37
N GLY A 90 -18.80 -12.53 15.21
CA GLY A 90 -19.80 -13.37 14.54
C GLY A 90 -19.74 -13.35 13.01
N ILE A 91 -18.88 -12.52 12.40
CA ILE A 91 -18.72 -12.42 10.93
C ILE A 91 -17.29 -12.80 10.50
N GLY A 92 -16.28 -12.53 11.33
CA GLY A 92 -14.87 -12.83 11.07
C GLY A 92 -14.10 -11.61 10.58
N ASN A 93 -12.94 -11.83 9.96
CA ASN A 93 -12.11 -10.72 9.45
C ASN A 93 -12.75 -10.11 8.18
N ARG A 94 -13.17 -8.85 8.27
CA ARG A 94 -13.79 -8.09 7.16
C ARG A 94 -12.85 -7.89 5.96
N CYS A 95 -11.54 -7.97 6.17
CA CYS A 95 -10.51 -7.92 5.13
C CYS A 95 -9.88 -9.28 4.84
N GLY A 96 -10.55 -10.37 5.23
CA GLY A 96 -10.02 -11.72 5.09
C GLY A 96 -9.83 -12.15 3.63
N ALA A 97 -10.60 -11.60 2.69
CA ALA A 97 -10.45 -11.92 1.27
C ALA A 97 -9.21 -11.25 0.67
N GLU A 98 -9.00 -9.98 0.95
CA GLU A 98 -7.88 -9.17 0.50
C GLU A 98 -6.58 -9.65 1.15
N LEU A 99 -6.62 -10.03 2.43
CA LEU A 99 -5.48 -10.65 3.12
C LEU A 99 -5.05 -11.95 2.45
N ARG A 100 -6.01 -12.82 2.10
CA ARG A 100 -5.74 -14.05 1.33
C ARG A 100 -5.22 -13.72 -0.07
N GLY A 101 -5.76 -12.70 -0.73
CA GLY A 101 -5.29 -12.27 -2.05
C GLY A 101 -3.82 -11.84 -2.07
N LEU A 102 -3.38 -11.10 -1.05
CA LEU A 102 -1.97 -10.74 -0.88
C LEU A 102 -1.09 -11.97 -0.64
N ASP A 103 -1.48 -12.84 0.28
CA ASP A 103 -0.76 -14.08 0.61
C ASP A 103 -0.65 -15.01 -0.62
N ASP A 104 -1.74 -15.20 -1.36
CA ASP A 104 -1.78 -15.99 -2.59
C ASP A 104 -0.86 -15.39 -3.67
N CYS A 105 -0.83 -14.06 -3.82
CA CYS A 105 0.07 -13.38 -4.74
C CYS A 105 1.54 -13.64 -4.38
N ILE A 106 1.92 -13.42 -3.12
CA ILE A 106 3.31 -13.63 -2.65
C ILE A 106 3.71 -15.11 -2.80
N LYS A 107 2.81 -16.04 -2.47
CA LYS A 107 3.05 -17.48 -2.66
C LYS A 107 3.25 -17.87 -4.11
N ALA A 108 2.42 -17.35 -5.02
CA ALA A 108 2.57 -17.59 -6.44
C ALA A 108 3.91 -17.01 -6.98
N ALA A 109 4.23 -15.77 -6.63
CA ALA A 109 5.47 -15.12 -7.07
C ALA A 109 6.73 -15.82 -6.52
N SER A 110 6.69 -16.26 -5.25
CA SER A 110 7.80 -16.99 -4.62
C SER A 110 7.99 -18.41 -5.17
N ALA A 111 6.91 -19.12 -5.53
CA ALA A 111 6.99 -20.44 -6.15
C ALA A 111 7.63 -20.43 -7.54
N HIS A 112 7.57 -19.30 -8.26
CA HIS A 112 8.15 -19.13 -9.59
C HIS A 112 9.56 -18.50 -9.59
N GLY A 113 10.22 -18.43 -8.42
CA GLY A 113 11.61 -17.98 -8.32
C GLY A 113 11.80 -16.50 -8.01
N GLY A 114 10.73 -15.77 -7.65
CA GLY A 114 10.76 -14.36 -7.33
C GLY A 114 11.10 -13.47 -8.53
N PHE A 115 10.55 -12.25 -8.55
CA PHE A 115 10.98 -11.25 -9.53
C PHE A 115 12.44 -10.86 -9.20
N ARG A 116 13.39 -11.33 -10.00
CA ARG A 116 14.80 -10.97 -9.86
C ARG A 116 14.95 -9.54 -10.35
N ILE A 117 15.02 -8.59 -9.41
CA ILE A 117 15.41 -7.21 -9.71
C ILE A 117 16.90 -7.27 -10.10
N GLU A 118 17.18 -7.17 -11.40
CA GLU A 118 18.53 -6.96 -11.97
C GLU A 118 18.88 -5.47 -12.01
#